data_AF-A0A085LF18-F1
#
_entry.id   AF-A0A085LF18-F1
#
_cell.length_a   1.000
_cell.length_b   1.000
_cell.length_c   1.000
_cell.angle_alpha   90.00
_cell.angle_beta   90.00
_cell.angle_gamma   90.00
#
_symmetry.space_group_name_H-M   'P 1'
#
loop_
_entity.id
_entity.type
_entity.pdbx_description
1 polymer ?
#
loop_
_entity_poly.entity_id
_entity_poly.type
_entity_poly.pdbx_seq_one_letter_code
_entity_poly.pdbx_strand_id
1 'polypeptide(L)' 'MHDGAAHVRWYVRQVMGDDAYATYAAHQRAVHPGGVVMTEREFWRMRHAEQDANPGSRCC' A
#
# COMPACT_ATOMS: atom_id res chain seq x y z
N MET A 1 9.17 13.04 -17.22
CA MET A 1 9.75 12.32 -16.06
C MET A 1 8.65 11.56 -15.31
N HIS A 2 7.87 10.75 -16.01
CA HIS A 2 6.71 10.07 -15.44
C HIS A 2 7.04 8.58 -15.44
N ASP A 3 7.34 7.98 -14.27
CA ASP A 3 7.13 6.53 -14.10
C ASP A 3 7.20 5.97 -12.66
N GLY A 4 7.72 6.68 -11.64
CA GLY A 4 7.86 6.10 -10.29
C GLY A 4 6.53 5.74 -9.59
N ALA A 5 5.45 6.45 -9.91
CA ALA A 5 4.13 6.27 -9.27
C ALA A 5 3.22 5.25 -9.96
N ALA A 6 3.49 4.91 -11.22
CA ALA A 6 2.69 3.93 -11.97
C ALA A 6 3.11 2.48 -11.63
N HIS A 7 4.41 2.26 -11.40
CA HIS A 7 4.96 0.96 -11.03
C HIS A 7 4.48 0.45 -9.66
N VAL A 8 4.29 1.36 -8.69
CA VAL A 8 3.81 1.07 -7.33
C VAL A 8 2.33 0.70 -7.33
N ARG A 9 1.55 1.33 -8.21
CA ARG A 9 0.13 1.02 -8.41
C ARG A 9 -0.09 -0.37 -9.05
N TRP A 10 0.85 -0.84 -9.87
CA TRP A 10 0.84 -2.24 -10.36
C TRP A 10 1.25 -3.23 -9.26
N TYR A 11 2.23 -2.87 -8.43
CA TYR A 11 2.74 -3.72 -7.37
C TYR A 11 1.70 -3.99 -6.25
N VAL A 12 0.99 -2.96 -5.79
CA VAL A 12 -0.08 -3.09 -4.78
C VAL A 12 -1.28 -3.89 -5.32
N ARG A 13 -1.50 -3.87 -6.64
CA ARG A 13 -2.56 -4.62 -7.33
C ARG A 13 -2.20 -6.11 -7.51
N GLN A 14 -0.91 -6.47 -7.50
CA GLN A 14 -0.38 -7.84 -7.67
C GLN A 14 -0.06 -8.58 -6.36
N VAL A 15 -0.02 -7.90 -5.20
CA VAL A 15 0.31 -8.46 -3.87
C VAL A 15 -0.89 -8.27 -2.93
N MET A 16 -1.86 -9.18 -2.71
CA MET A 16 -2.03 -10.61 -2.99
C MET A 16 -0.92 -11.55 -2.49
N GLY A 17 0.04 -11.04 -1.69
CA GLY A 17 1.10 -11.84 -1.07
C GLY A 17 1.49 -11.26 0.29
N ASP A 18 2.05 -12.11 1.15
CA ASP A 18 2.42 -11.88 2.55
C ASP A 18 3.30 -10.62 2.78
N ASP A 19 4.03 -10.18 1.74
CA ASP A 19 5.05 -9.11 1.80
C ASP A 19 4.57 -7.68 1.50
N ALA A 20 3.27 -7.41 1.64
CA ALA A 20 2.69 -6.08 1.35
C ALA A 20 3.33 -4.94 2.15
N TYR A 21 3.71 -5.20 3.41
CA TYR A 21 4.34 -4.20 4.28
C TYR A 21 5.80 -3.89 3.88
N ALA A 22 6.59 -4.92 3.54
CA ALA A 22 8.00 -4.76 3.18
C ALA A 22 8.16 -3.84 1.96
N THR A 23 7.31 -4.02 0.95
CA THR A 23 7.35 -3.15 -0.23
C THR A 23 6.82 -1.77 0.03
N TYR A 24 5.77 -1.62 0.84
CA TYR A 24 5.34 -0.31 1.30
C TYR A 24 6.49 0.44 1.99
N ALA A 25 7.21 -0.21 2.89
CA ALA A 25 8.31 0.41 3.63
C ALA A 25 9.51 0.74 2.73
N ALA A 26 9.84 -0.12 1.77
CA ALA A 26 10.88 0.14 0.77
C ALA A 26 10.53 1.34 -0.13
N HIS A 27 9.27 1.41 -0.59
CA HIS A 27 8.76 2.52 -1.38
C HIS A 27 8.76 3.83 -0.58
N GLN A 28 8.28 3.80 0.66
CA GLN A 28 8.22 4.97 1.52
C GLN A 28 9.62 5.53 1.78
N ARG A 29 10.62 4.67 1.99
CA ARG A 29 12.02 5.09 2.14
C ARG A 29 12.62 5.65 0.85
N ALA A 30 12.25 5.10 -0.31
CA ALA A 30 12.74 5.56 -1.60
C ALA A 30 12.14 6.92 -2.01
N VAL A 31 10.86 7.16 -1.71
CA VAL A 31 10.15 8.40 -2.05
C VAL A 31 10.34 9.48 -0.99
N HIS A 32 10.41 9.08 0.28
CA HIS A 32 10.54 9.98 1.42
C HIS A 32 11.76 9.60 2.26
N PRO A 33 12.99 9.94 1.81
CA PRO A 33 14.19 9.74 2.61
C PRO A 33 14.13 10.62 3.86
N GLY A 34 13.71 10.04 4.99
CA GLY A 34 13.50 10.73 6.27
C GLY A 34 12.04 10.85 6.73
N GLY A 35 11.08 10.39 5.92
CA GLY A 35 9.69 10.31 6.32
C GLY A 35 9.45 9.18 7.34
N VAL A 36 8.51 9.41 8.26
CA VAL A 36 8.06 8.36 9.18
C VAL A 36 7.30 7.31 8.38
N VAL A 37 7.84 6.09 8.35
CA VAL A 37 7.16 4.92 7.80
C VAL A 37 6.20 4.41 8.86
N MET A 38 4.93 4.22 8.53
CA MET A 38 3.96 3.60 9.45
C MET A 38 4.44 2.20 9.87
N THR A 39 4.11 1.78 11.08
CA THR A 39 4.46 0.43 11.54
C THR A 39 3.60 -0.62 10.81
N GLU A 40 4.06 -1.86 10.79
CA GLU A 40 3.33 -2.98 10.17
C GLU A 40 1.88 -3.10 10.67
N ARG A 41 1.67 -2.92 11.97
CA ARG A 41 0.34 -2.96 12.58
C ARG A 41 -0.57 -1.81 12.11
N GLU A 42 -0.01 -0.62 11.92
CA GLU A 42 -0.76 0.53 11.39
C GLU A 42 -1.09 0.34 9.92
N PHE A 43 -0.16 -0.23 9.14
CA PHE A 43 -0.37 -0.58 7.75
C PHE A 43 -1.54 -1.57 7.60
N TRP A 44 -1.54 -2.66 8.37
CA TRP A 44 -2.65 -3.62 8.33
C TRP A 44 -3.96 -3.03 8.84
N ARG A 45 -3.95 -2.21 9.89
CA ARG A 45 -5.15 -1.54 10.38
C ARG A 45 -5.76 -0.64 9.30
N MET A 46 -4.95 0.20 8.67
CA MET A 46 -5.38 1.07 7.57
C MET A 46 -5.94 0.24 6.42
N ARG A 47 -5.24 -0.83 6.03
CA ARG A 47 -5.66 -1.70 4.92
C ARG A 47 -6.99 -2.38 5.20
N HIS A 48 -7.19 -2.90 6.40
CA HIS A 48 -8.46 -3.51 6.80
C HIS A 48 -9.57 -2.46 6.85
N ALA A 49 -9.30 -1.26 7.37
CA ALA A 49 -10.26 -0.16 7.38
C ALA A 49 -10.62 0.30 5.95
N GLU A 50 -9.66 0.29 5.01
CA GLU A 50 -9.91 0.63 3.61
C GLU A 50 -10.74 -0.45 2.90
N GLN A 51 -10.50 -1.73 3.20
CA GLN A 51 -11.31 -2.85 2.69
C GLN A 51 -12.74 -2.86 3.28
N ASP A 52 -12.88 -2.49 4.56
CA ASP A 52 -14.16 -2.36 5.24
C ASP A 52 -14.96 -1.16 4.73
N ALA A 53 -14.29 -0.02 4.51
CA ALA A 53 -14.89 1.22 4.02
C ALA A 53 -15.17 1.21 2.51
N ASN A 54 -14.40 0.43 1.72
CA ASN A 54 -14.66 0.15 0.32
C ASN A 54 -14.94 -1.34 0.13
N PRO A 55 -16.09 -1.85 0.62
CA PRO A 55 -16.55 -3.18 0.25
C PRO A 55 -16.98 -3.05 -1.21
N GLY A 56 -16.02 -3.24 -2.12
CA GLY A 56 -16.10 -2.85 -3.52
C GLY A 56 -17.51 -3.06 -4.07
N SER A 57 -18.11 -1.98 -4.58
CA SER A 57 -19.51 -1.86 -5.01
C SER A 57 -20.18 -3.23 -5.14
N ARG A 58 -20.79 -3.70 -4.06
CA ARG A 58 -21.71 -4.83 -4.12
C ARG A 58 -22.92 -4.32 -4.91
N CYS A 59 -22.80 -4.36 -6.23
CA CYS A 59 -23.95 -4.19 -7.10
C CYS A 59 -24.85 -5.40 -6.80
N CYS A 60 -25.93 -5.12 -6.06
CA CYS A 60 -27.15 -5.92 -6.14
C CYS A 60 -27.64 -5.96 -7.59
#